data_AF-A0A8W8L7V9-F1
#
_entry.id   AF-A0A8W8L7V9-F1
#
_cell.length_a   1.000
_cell.length_b   1.000
_cell.length_c   1.000
_cell.angle_alpha   90.00
_cell.angle_beta   90.00
_cell.angle_gamma   90.00
#
_symmetry.space_group_name_H-M   'P 1'
#
loop_
_entity.id
_entity.type
_entity.pdbx_description
1 polymer ?
#
loop_
_entity_poly.entity_id
_entity_poly.type
_entity_poly.pdbx_seq_one_letter_code
_entity_poly.pdbx_strand_id
1 'polypeptide(L)'
;FLRKKEGVYVPYGIEVNSHDCTINCQLFEFINPSLSGYSVAPLIQTMIDRSQAFLIAGKKILLLNLGVSSKRFILDSAKKHRIKVVLVDTFPEDSSPIPDLVDQYIQYDSSDHTKDDEHADKIIEILEQQDIGIDGCCTFWEDCGPLAAIINEKLDLCGAGVKGALAAKKKSETHQVLSRRTGDIPHFPRTYLYTEKSIHVEDVNDLPSAVEEVGLPCILKLEYGSSAVGVKLCHDLEECTKMFTGLREHLTCESDHPGIGLGHGNSMVVMKPIVGTEHDVDLVLFERQLVAAYVSDNGPTRPGSFTETAACMPSCLRSDKVGQLVTAAYQCCTEIGLESGVFNVELKMTPTGPKLIEINARMGGFYNRHWILKCYGVDMVRCAFMIASGIKPIPPKIVPSCHIMGVMCVPSMHAEVFLSQKFKDAVAELKRQEDVIYTLIEDDFSYATAKTEEPICNIAVCAKNTAKAKSKLLALCSNLEVTTEQYDIPHYVSQFR
;
A
#
# COMPACT_ATOMS: atom_id res chain seq x y z
N PHE A 1 -9.11 -13.21 -40.99
CA PHE A 1 -7.78 -12.62 -41.26
C PHE A 1 -7.81 -11.10 -41.41
N LEU A 2 -8.78 -10.52 -42.12
CA LEU A 2 -8.93 -9.06 -42.21
C LEU A 2 -10.42 -8.70 -42.04
N ARG A 3 -10.71 -7.69 -41.23
CA ARG A 3 -12.04 -7.05 -41.17
C ARG A 3 -11.97 -5.78 -42.01
N LYS A 4 -12.94 -5.58 -42.90
CA LYS A 4 -13.03 -4.35 -43.70
C LYS A 4 -13.66 -3.25 -42.85
N LYS A 5 -12.93 -2.16 -42.60
CA LYS A 5 -13.42 -0.96 -41.94
C LYS A 5 -13.09 0.23 -42.83
N GLU A 6 -14.11 0.99 -43.22
CA GLU A 6 -13.96 2.17 -44.10
C GLU A 6 -13.18 1.89 -45.40
N GLY A 7 -13.42 0.73 -46.01
CA GLY A 7 -12.76 0.34 -47.26
C GLY A 7 -11.37 -0.27 -47.09
N VAL A 8 -10.75 -0.15 -45.91
CA VAL A 8 -9.43 -0.70 -45.60
C VAL A 8 -9.57 -2.05 -44.89
N TYR A 9 -8.80 -3.04 -45.35
CA TYR A 9 -8.71 -4.34 -44.71
C TYR A 9 -7.74 -4.26 -43.53
N VAL A 10 -8.25 -4.40 -42.31
CA VAL A 10 -7.47 -4.32 -41.06
C VAL A 10 -7.38 -5.71 -40.44
N PRO A 11 -6.20 -6.20 -40.04
CA PRO A 11 -6.08 -7.54 -39.50
C PRO A 11 -6.91 -7.66 -38.21
N TYR A 12 -7.81 -8.62 -38.20
CA TYR A 12 -8.69 -8.90 -37.06
C TYR A 12 -8.50 -10.37 -36.70
N GLY A 13 -7.83 -10.59 -35.56
CA GLY A 13 -7.53 -11.90 -35.03
C GLY A 13 -8.80 -12.57 -34.52
N ILE A 14 -9.22 -13.63 -35.20
CA ILE A 14 -10.21 -14.59 -34.73
C ILE A 14 -9.47 -15.93 -34.90
N GLU A 15 -9.43 -16.70 -33.81
CA GLU A 15 -8.70 -17.97 -33.66
C GLU A 15 -7.21 -17.83 -33.27
N VAL A 16 -6.95 -18.01 -31.97
CA VAL A 16 -5.62 -18.39 -31.49
C VAL A 16 -5.56 -19.89 -31.70
N ASN A 17 -4.90 -20.36 -32.76
CA ASN A 17 -4.54 -21.77 -32.86
C ASN A 17 -3.43 -22.02 -31.81
N SER A 18 -3.83 -22.11 -30.54
CA SER A 18 -2.93 -22.25 -29.39
C SER A 18 -2.04 -23.49 -29.51
N HIS A 19 -2.54 -24.51 -30.22
CA HIS A 19 -1.80 -25.71 -30.56
C HIS A 19 -0.56 -25.40 -31.42
N ASP A 20 -0.71 -24.66 -32.51
CA ASP A 20 0.42 -24.31 -33.38
C ASP A 20 1.38 -23.33 -32.71
N CYS A 21 0.88 -22.39 -31.88
CA CYS A 21 1.73 -21.47 -31.13
C CYS A 21 2.61 -22.20 -30.10
N THR A 22 2.06 -23.19 -29.38
CA THR A 22 2.83 -23.97 -28.40
C THR A 22 3.85 -24.88 -29.09
N ILE A 23 3.50 -25.50 -30.22
CA ILE A 23 4.45 -26.26 -31.05
C ILE A 23 5.59 -25.36 -31.54
N ASN A 24 5.28 -24.16 -32.04
CA ASN A 24 6.30 -23.22 -32.49
C ASN A 24 7.20 -22.74 -31.34
N CYS A 25 6.66 -22.54 -30.13
CA CYS A 25 7.46 -22.25 -28.94
C CYS A 25 8.41 -23.42 -28.64
N GLN A 26 7.93 -24.66 -28.67
CA GLN A 26 8.76 -25.84 -28.43
C GLN A 26 9.87 -25.98 -29.49
N LEU A 27 9.56 -25.78 -30.76
CA LEU A 27 10.55 -25.79 -31.84
C LEU A 27 11.60 -24.69 -31.64
N PHE A 28 11.16 -23.49 -31.27
CA PHE A 28 12.04 -22.35 -30.99
C PHE A 28 12.93 -22.58 -29.77
N GLU A 29 12.41 -23.21 -28.72
CA GLU A 29 13.19 -23.58 -27.52
C GLU A 29 14.14 -24.75 -27.79
N PHE A 30 13.78 -25.69 -28.68
CA PHE A 30 14.66 -26.77 -29.12
C PHE A 30 15.93 -26.23 -29.79
N ILE A 31 15.79 -25.19 -30.63
CA ILE A 31 16.93 -24.51 -31.26
C ILE A 31 17.61 -23.48 -30.33
N ASN A 32 16.94 -23.07 -29.22
CA ASN A 32 17.47 -22.16 -28.20
C ASN A 32 17.30 -22.74 -26.78
N PRO A 33 18.09 -23.74 -26.36
CA PRO A 33 17.87 -24.46 -25.09
C PRO A 33 17.86 -23.57 -23.83
N SER A 34 18.54 -22.42 -23.85
CA SER A 34 18.54 -21.43 -22.76
C SER A 34 17.18 -20.77 -22.52
N LEU A 35 16.24 -20.91 -23.45
CA LEU A 35 14.89 -20.34 -23.40
C LEU A 35 13.81 -21.39 -23.07
N SER A 36 14.18 -22.62 -22.72
CA SER A 36 13.22 -23.68 -22.41
C SER A 36 12.24 -23.26 -21.32
N GLY A 37 10.94 -23.35 -21.62
CA GLY A 37 9.83 -22.93 -20.75
C GLY A 37 9.53 -21.42 -20.76
N TYR A 38 10.39 -20.58 -21.33
CA TYR A 38 10.20 -19.12 -21.35
C TYR A 38 9.41 -18.62 -22.55
N SER A 39 9.50 -19.30 -23.69
CA SER A 39 8.88 -18.82 -24.95
C SER A 39 7.37 -18.96 -24.92
N VAL A 40 6.86 -19.97 -24.19
CA VAL A 40 5.42 -20.18 -23.99
C VAL A 40 4.81 -19.25 -22.93
N ALA A 41 5.62 -18.63 -22.07
CA ALA A 41 5.15 -17.89 -20.90
C ALA A 41 4.17 -16.74 -21.24
N PRO A 42 4.40 -15.89 -22.25
CA PRO A 42 3.44 -14.84 -22.62
C PRO A 42 2.07 -15.38 -23.07
N LEU A 43 2.06 -16.54 -23.74
CA LEU A 43 0.82 -17.20 -24.16
C LEU A 43 0.03 -17.73 -22.96
N ILE A 44 0.71 -18.43 -22.03
CA ILE A 44 0.10 -18.90 -20.78
C ILE A 44 -0.44 -17.72 -19.97
N GLN A 45 0.35 -16.66 -19.82
CA GLN A 45 -0.05 -15.47 -19.08
C GLN A 45 -1.29 -14.80 -19.70
N THR A 46 -1.33 -14.69 -21.03
CA THR A 46 -2.50 -14.15 -21.75
C THR A 46 -3.76 -14.98 -21.49
N MET A 47 -3.64 -16.32 -21.46
CA MET A 47 -4.77 -17.21 -21.16
C MET A 47 -5.25 -17.04 -19.73
N ILE A 48 -4.32 -17.01 -18.76
CA ILE A 48 -4.62 -16.74 -17.35
C ILE A 48 -5.33 -15.39 -17.22
N ASP A 49 -4.79 -14.34 -17.83
CA ASP A 49 -5.35 -12.99 -17.73
C ASP A 49 -6.76 -12.88 -18.30
N ARG A 50 -7.05 -13.56 -19.42
CA ARG A 50 -8.40 -13.63 -19.99
C ARG A 50 -9.37 -14.39 -19.11
N SER A 51 -8.97 -15.53 -18.56
CA SER A 51 -9.80 -16.32 -17.65
C SER A 51 -10.12 -15.54 -16.37
N GLN A 52 -9.11 -14.92 -15.76
CA GLN A 52 -9.30 -14.07 -14.58
C GLN A 52 -10.21 -12.87 -14.87
N ALA A 53 -10.05 -12.23 -16.04
CA ALA A 53 -10.89 -11.10 -16.44
C ALA A 53 -12.34 -11.52 -16.71
N PHE A 54 -12.55 -12.75 -17.20
CA PHE A 54 -13.88 -13.32 -17.37
C PHE A 54 -14.54 -13.60 -16.02
N LEU A 55 -13.81 -14.15 -15.04
CA LEU A 55 -14.36 -14.53 -13.72
C LEU A 55 -14.82 -13.32 -12.89
N ILE A 56 -14.13 -12.18 -12.99
CA ILE A 56 -14.49 -10.96 -12.24
C ILE A 56 -15.47 -10.04 -12.97
N ALA A 57 -15.67 -10.24 -14.28
CA ALA A 57 -16.55 -9.37 -15.05
C ALA A 57 -18.01 -9.54 -14.57
N GLY A 58 -18.65 -8.42 -14.27
CA GLY A 58 -20.03 -8.35 -13.79
C GLY A 58 -20.20 -8.55 -12.28
N LYS A 59 -19.13 -8.91 -11.56
CA LYS A 59 -19.15 -9.00 -10.10
C LYS A 59 -19.49 -7.65 -9.48
N LYS A 60 -20.38 -7.66 -8.49
CA LYS A 60 -20.79 -6.46 -7.76
C LYS A 60 -20.04 -6.37 -6.43
N ILE A 61 -19.15 -5.40 -6.30
CA ILE A 61 -18.31 -5.23 -5.11
C ILE A 61 -18.78 -4.03 -4.30
N LEU A 62 -19.03 -4.25 -3.01
CA LEU A 62 -19.18 -3.19 -2.03
C LEU A 62 -17.80 -2.60 -1.71
N LEU A 63 -17.62 -1.32 -2.02
CA LEU A 63 -16.42 -0.56 -1.71
C LEU A 63 -16.74 0.42 -0.57
N LEU A 64 -16.06 0.26 0.56
CA LEU A 64 -16.21 1.16 1.70
C LEU A 64 -15.17 2.27 1.62
N ASN A 65 -15.66 3.51 1.55
CA ASN A 65 -14.91 4.77 1.58
C ASN A 65 -13.79 4.85 0.53
N LEU A 66 -13.96 5.71 -0.47
CA LEU A 66 -12.89 6.02 -1.41
C LEU A 66 -11.85 6.95 -0.76
N GLY A 67 -12.26 7.74 0.23
CA GLY A 67 -11.44 8.63 1.03
C GLY A 67 -11.10 9.94 0.35
N VAL A 68 -10.38 9.87 -0.77
CA VAL A 68 -9.91 11.06 -1.52
C VAL A 68 -10.02 10.88 -3.02
N SER A 69 -10.14 11.98 -3.75
CA SER A 69 -10.25 12.00 -5.22
C SER A 69 -9.02 11.35 -5.91
N SER A 70 -7.84 11.41 -5.29
CA SER A 70 -6.61 10.76 -5.78
C SER A 70 -6.74 9.23 -5.86
N LYS A 71 -7.72 8.63 -5.18
CA LYS A 71 -8.05 7.20 -5.24
C LYS A 71 -9.00 6.80 -6.38
N ARG A 72 -9.40 7.74 -7.26
CA ARG A 72 -10.22 7.50 -8.46
C ARG A 72 -9.75 6.32 -9.32
N PHE A 73 -8.44 6.07 -9.39
CA PHE A 73 -7.86 4.96 -10.15
C PHE A 73 -8.44 3.58 -9.77
N ILE A 74 -8.97 3.43 -8.55
CA ILE A 74 -9.63 2.19 -8.09
C ILE A 74 -10.87 1.93 -8.94
N LEU A 75 -11.67 2.98 -9.16
CA LEU A 75 -12.88 2.94 -9.96
C LEU A 75 -12.57 2.80 -11.46
N ASP A 76 -11.50 3.44 -11.93
CA ASP A 76 -11.00 3.23 -13.30
C ASP A 76 -10.60 1.74 -13.52
N SER A 77 -9.98 1.11 -12.52
CA SER A 77 -9.66 -0.32 -12.54
C SER A 77 -10.92 -1.19 -12.53
N ALA A 78 -11.90 -0.88 -11.67
CA ALA A 78 -13.18 -1.57 -11.64
C ALA A 78 -13.86 -1.55 -13.02
N LYS A 79 -13.96 -0.36 -13.64
CA LYS A 79 -14.51 -0.18 -15.00
C LYS A 79 -13.73 -0.96 -16.06
N LYS A 80 -12.39 -0.88 -16.05
CA LYS A 80 -11.51 -1.67 -16.95
C LYS A 80 -11.79 -3.17 -16.84
N HIS A 81 -12.07 -3.65 -15.63
CA HIS A 81 -12.35 -5.06 -15.35
C HIS A 81 -13.84 -5.44 -15.40
N ARG A 82 -14.71 -4.47 -15.74
CA ARG A 82 -16.17 -4.64 -15.80
C ARG A 82 -16.78 -5.09 -14.47
N ILE A 83 -16.18 -4.68 -13.36
CA ILE A 83 -16.72 -4.85 -12.02
C ILE A 83 -17.74 -3.75 -11.78
N LYS A 84 -18.87 -4.12 -11.17
CA LYS A 84 -19.89 -3.18 -10.74
C LYS A 84 -19.57 -2.71 -9.32
N VAL A 85 -19.58 -1.41 -9.07
CA VAL A 85 -19.20 -0.84 -7.77
C VAL A 85 -20.44 -0.32 -7.04
N VAL A 86 -20.65 -0.82 -5.82
CA VAL A 86 -21.53 -0.21 -4.83
C VAL A 86 -20.63 0.56 -3.87
N LEU A 87 -20.64 1.88 -3.92
CA LEU A 87 -19.78 2.72 -3.08
C LEU A 87 -20.57 3.20 -1.86
N VAL A 88 -20.03 2.94 -0.67
CA VAL A 88 -20.47 3.58 0.58
C VAL A 88 -19.47 4.65 0.93
N ASP A 89 -19.90 5.91 1.03
CA ASP A 89 -19.02 7.04 1.31
C ASP A 89 -19.79 8.20 2.00
N THR A 90 -19.06 9.20 2.48
CA THR A 90 -19.62 10.36 3.19
C THR A 90 -19.88 11.57 2.29
N PHE A 91 -19.29 11.59 1.08
CA PHE A 91 -19.43 12.72 0.16
C PHE A 91 -20.91 12.99 -0.19
N PRO A 92 -21.37 14.25 -0.19
CA PRO A 92 -22.66 14.59 -0.77
C PRO A 92 -22.69 14.18 -2.25
N GLU A 93 -23.75 13.50 -2.68
CA GLU A 93 -23.93 12.97 -4.05
C GLU A 93 -23.67 14.05 -5.12
N ASP A 94 -24.12 15.28 -4.86
CA ASP A 94 -24.02 16.45 -5.74
C ASP A 94 -22.62 17.10 -5.82
N SER A 95 -21.69 16.70 -4.95
CA SER A 95 -20.34 17.28 -4.84
C SER A 95 -19.22 16.32 -5.26
N SER A 96 -19.59 15.09 -5.62
CA SER A 96 -18.64 14.04 -5.95
C SER A 96 -18.32 14.06 -7.46
N PRO A 97 -17.05 14.16 -7.91
CA PRO A 97 -16.67 14.03 -9.33
C PRO A 97 -16.69 12.57 -9.84
N ILE A 98 -17.37 11.68 -9.11
CA ILE A 98 -17.25 10.23 -9.17
C ILE A 98 -18.49 9.46 -9.73
N PRO A 99 -19.73 10.02 -9.83
CA PRO A 99 -20.94 9.25 -10.18
C PRO A 99 -20.82 8.37 -11.44
N ASP A 100 -20.13 8.83 -12.48
CA ASP A 100 -20.01 8.12 -13.76
C ASP A 100 -19.28 6.77 -13.71
N LEU A 101 -18.60 6.46 -12.58
CA LEU A 101 -17.82 5.24 -12.41
C LEU A 101 -18.38 4.30 -11.33
N VAL A 102 -19.47 4.70 -10.67
CA VAL A 102 -20.12 3.96 -9.58
C VAL A 102 -21.48 3.50 -10.07
N ASP A 103 -21.81 2.22 -9.87
CA ASP A 103 -23.11 1.69 -10.29
C ASP A 103 -24.22 2.05 -9.30
N GLN A 104 -23.89 2.09 -8.01
CA GLN A 104 -24.80 2.46 -6.92
C GLN A 104 -24.03 3.19 -5.82
N TYR A 105 -24.58 4.30 -5.33
CA TYR A 105 -24.00 5.11 -4.27
C TYR A 105 -24.88 5.06 -3.02
N ILE A 106 -24.26 4.85 -1.87
CA ILE A 106 -24.90 4.86 -0.56
C ILE A 106 -24.18 5.91 0.29
N GLN A 107 -24.85 7.03 0.54
CA GLN A 107 -24.32 8.02 1.46
C GLN A 107 -24.52 7.55 2.90
N TYR A 108 -23.43 7.23 3.60
CA TYR A 108 -23.46 6.79 4.98
C TYR A 108 -22.15 7.17 5.69
N ASP A 109 -22.29 7.83 6.84
CA ASP A 109 -21.16 8.18 7.69
C ASP A 109 -20.80 7.02 8.62
N SER A 110 -19.59 6.47 8.41
CA SER A 110 -18.99 5.39 9.18
C SER A 110 -17.66 5.81 9.82
N SER A 111 -17.47 7.12 10.04
CA SER A 111 -16.22 7.67 10.59
C SER A 111 -15.97 7.34 12.07
N ASP A 112 -17.01 6.99 12.83
CA ASP A 112 -16.90 6.52 14.22
C ASP A 112 -16.63 5.01 14.26
N HIS A 113 -15.38 4.63 14.01
CA HIS A 113 -14.96 3.23 13.95
C HIS A 113 -15.01 2.49 15.30
N THR A 114 -15.35 3.17 16.40
CA THR A 114 -15.70 2.50 17.66
C THR A 114 -17.03 1.76 17.58
N LYS A 115 -17.82 2.01 16.53
CA LYS A 115 -19.13 1.41 16.25
C LYS A 115 -19.17 0.58 14.97
N ASP A 116 -18.02 0.06 14.52
CA ASP A 116 -17.95 -0.69 13.26
C ASP A 116 -18.95 -1.86 13.16
N ASP A 117 -19.27 -2.54 14.27
CA ASP A 117 -20.31 -3.57 14.30
C ASP A 117 -21.71 -3.01 13.96
N GLU A 118 -22.08 -1.87 14.53
CA GLU A 118 -23.36 -1.17 14.28
C GLU A 118 -23.39 -0.60 12.86
N HIS A 119 -22.27 -0.04 12.39
CA HIS A 119 -22.10 0.44 11.02
C HIS A 119 -22.28 -0.69 10.01
N ALA A 120 -21.70 -1.86 10.27
CA ALA A 120 -21.85 -3.04 9.43
C ALA A 120 -23.32 -3.48 9.35
N ASP A 121 -24.02 -3.57 10.48
CA ASP A 121 -25.45 -3.92 10.49
C ASP A 121 -26.26 -2.90 9.69
N LYS A 122 -25.96 -1.61 9.84
CA LYS A 122 -26.70 -0.58 9.14
C LYS A 122 -26.49 -0.58 7.63
N ILE A 123 -25.25 -0.80 7.19
CA ILE A 123 -24.93 -0.92 5.77
C ILE A 123 -25.63 -2.14 5.17
N ILE A 124 -25.63 -3.27 5.87
CA ILE A 124 -26.32 -4.49 5.45
C ILE A 124 -27.84 -4.25 5.34
N GLU A 125 -28.48 -3.62 6.34
CA GLU A 125 -29.89 -3.24 6.26
C GLU A 125 -30.21 -2.38 5.03
N ILE A 126 -29.34 -1.42 4.69
CA ILE A 126 -29.53 -0.56 3.51
C ILE A 126 -29.44 -1.39 2.23
N LEU A 127 -28.46 -2.30 2.12
CA LEU A 127 -28.33 -3.19 0.97
C LEU A 127 -29.58 -4.06 0.78
N GLU A 128 -30.12 -4.61 1.86
CA GLU A 128 -31.34 -5.42 1.85
C GLU A 128 -32.58 -4.59 1.44
N GLN A 129 -32.75 -3.40 2.03
CA GLN A 129 -33.87 -2.51 1.73
C GLN A 129 -33.89 -2.03 0.27
N GLN A 130 -32.70 -1.91 -0.35
CA GLN A 130 -32.55 -1.48 -1.74
C GLN A 130 -32.42 -2.66 -2.73
N ASP A 131 -32.57 -3.91 -2.26
CA ASP A 131 -32.41 -5.13 -3.07
C ASP A 131 -31.04 -5.20 -3.81
N ILE A 132 -29.98 -4.82 -3.10
CA ILE A 132 -28.60 -4.78 -3.61
C ILE A 132 -27.85 -6.04 -3.17
N GLY A 133 -27.89 -7.08 -4.00
CA GLY A 133 -26.98 -8.23 -3.83
C GLY A 133 -25.54 -7.89 -4.19
N ILE A 134 -24.57 -8.29 -3.37
CA ILE A 134 -23.12 -8.10 -3.58
C ILE A 134 -22.39 -9.45 -3.66
N ASP A 135 -21.29 -9.50 -4.41
CA ASP A 135 -20.40 -10.66 -4.55
C ASP A 135 -19.16 -10.57 -3.63
N GLY A 136 -18.93 -9.44 -2.98
CA GLY A 136 -17.75 -9.19 -2.15
C GLY A 136 -17.72 -7.79 -1.54
N CYS A 137 -16.97 -7.61 -0.45
CA CYS A 137 -16.73 -6.31 0.18
C CYS A 137 -15.22 -6.07 0.38
N CYS A 138 -14.76 -4.85 0.06
CA CYS A 138 -13.38 -4.44 0.34
C CYS A 138 -13.26 -2.93 0.58
N THR A 139 -12.07 -2.51 1.01
CA THR A 139 -11.70 -1.10 1.12
C THR A 139 -10.23 -0.89 0.73
N PHE A 140 -9.91 0.35 0.36
CA PHE A 140 -8.55 0.84 0.22
C PHE A 140 -8.28 2.03 1.14
N TRP A 141 -9.22 2.34 2.03
CA TRP A 141 -9.09 3.32 3.10
C TRP A 141 -8.62 2.61 4.35
N GLU A 142 -7.62 3.18 5.04
CA GLU A 142 -6.99 2.53 6.20
C GLU A 142 -8.01 2.23 7.30
N ASP A 143 -8.90 3.18 7.57
CA ASP A 143 -9.76 3.11 8.75
C ASP A 143 -10.93 2.14 8.59
N CYS A 144 -11.36 1.89 7.36
CA CYS A 144 -12.47 0.98 7.06
C CYS A 144 -12.03 -0.50 7.01
N GLY A 145 -10.76 -0.82 7.25
CA GLY A 145 -10.24 -2.20 7.20
C GLY A 145 -11.03 -3.16 8.10
N PRO A 146 -11.16 -2.85 9.42
CA PRO A 146 -11.98 -3.64 10.34
C PRO A 146 -13.46 -3.71 9.94
N LEU A 147 -14.10 -2.58 9.60
CA LEU A 147 -15.48 -2.54 9.11
C LEU A 147 -15.72 -3.48 7.90
N ALA A 148 -14.82 -3.45 6.91
CA ALA A 148 -14.91 -4.33 5.74
C ALA A 148 -14.78 -5.81 6.14
N ALA A 149 -13.92 -6.13 7.11
CA ALA A 149 -13.79 -7.49 7.61
C ALA A 149 -15.05 -7.98 8.34
N ILE A 150 -15.70 -7.10 9.12
CA ILE A 150 -16.94 -7.41 9.85
C ILE A 150 -18.10 -7.65 8.86
N ILE A 151 -18.26 -6.81 7.84
CA ILE A 151 -19.27 -7.02 6.79
C ILE A 151 -19.02 -8.34 6.06
N ASN A 152 -17.76 -8.65 5.73
CA ASN A 152 -17.44 -9.92 5.09
C ASN A 152 -17.82 -11.12 5.97
N GLU A 153 -17.55 -11.07 7.28
CA GLU A 153 -17.94 -12.14 8.20
C GLU A 153 -19.46 -12.28 8.33
N LYS A 154 -20.19 -11.18 8.49
CA LYS A 154 -21.67 -11.17 8.62
C LYS A 154 -22.37 -11.70 7.35
N LEU A 155 -21.75 -11.53 6.18
CA LEU A 155 -22.31 -11.94 4.89
C LEU A 155 -21.69 -13.23 4.30
N ASP A 156 -20.82 -13.91 5.05
CA ASP A 156 -20.09 -15.12 4.59
C ASP A 156 -19.30 -14.88 3.28
N LEU A 157 -18.63 -13.72 3.20
CA LEU A 157 -17.81 -13.30 2.07
C LEU A 157 -16.31 -13.46 2.38
N CYS A 158 -15.51 -13.62 1.33
CA CYS A 158 -14.05 -13.67 1.44
C CYS A 158 -13.47 -12.31 1.84
N GLY A 159 -12.64 -12.26 2.87
CA GLY A 159 -12.05 -11.00 3.35
C GLY A 159 -10.83 -11.17 4.26
N ALA A 160 -10.40 -10.05 4.85
CA ALA A 160 -9.16 -9.97 5.63
C ALA A 160 -9.19 -10.79 6.94
N GLY A 161 -10.38 -11.11 7.46
CA GLY A 161 -10.58 -11.72 8.78
C GLY A 161 -10.65 -10.67 9.89
N VAL A 162 -11.74 -10.67 10.67
CA VAL A 162 -12.04 -9.62 11.67
C VAL A 162 -10.93 -9.48 12.70
N LYS A 163 -10.50 -10.61 13.29
CA LYS A 163 -9.42 -10.64 14.29
C LYS A 163 -8.11 -10.02 13.77
N GLY A 164 -7.72 -10.38 12.54
CA GLY A 164 -6.51 -9.87 11.91
C GLY A 164 -6.59 -8.38 11.61
N ALA A 165 -7.72 -7.93 11.07
CA ALA A 165 -7.93 -6.52 10.73
C ALA A 165 -7.89 -5.61 11.98
N LEU A 166 -8.57 -6.01 13.06
CA LEU A 166 -8.55 -5.29 14.34
C LEU A 166 -7.14 -5.26 14.96
N ALA A 167 -6.45 -6.40 14.98
CA ALA A 167 -5.10 -6.48 15.54
C ALA A 167 -4.09 -5.64 14.74
N ALA A 168 -4.19 -5.63 13.40
CA ALA A 168 -3.33 -4.83 12.53
C ALA A 168 -3.50 -3.32 12.77
N LYS A 169 -4.76 -2.88 12.97
CA LYS A 169 -5.06 -1.46 13.18
C LYS A 169 -4.49 -0.91 14.49
N LYS A 170 -4.39 -1.76 15.52
CA LYS A 170 -3.81 -1.42 16.83
C LYS A 170 -2.34 -1.87 16.94
N LYS A 171 -1.40 -0.94 16.78
CA LYS A 171 0.05 -1.26 16.68
C LYS A 171 0.60 -2.06 17.87
N SER A 172 0.23 -1.70 19.10
CA SER A 172 0.66 -2.44 20.29
C SER A 172 0.05 -3.84 20.36
N GLU A 173 -1.20 -4.03 19.90
CA GLU A 173 -1.87 -5.33 19.85
C GLU A 173 -1.18 -6.26 18.87
N THR A 174 -0.79 -5.77 17.68
CA THR A 174 0.01 -6.55 16.72
C THR A 174 1.26 -7.13 17.38
N HIS A 175 2.05 -6.30 18.07
CA HIS A 175 3.25 -6.75 18.77
C HIS A 175 2.94 -7.70 19.93
N GLN A 176 1.85 -7.45 20.67
CA GLN A 176 1.42 -8.28 21.78
C GLN A 176 0.99 -9.69 21.31
N VAL A 177 0.21 -9.79 20.24
CA VAL A 177 -0.20 -11.08 19.66
C VAL A 177 1.01 -11.87 19.19
N LEU A 178 1.92 -11.22 18.45
CA LEU A 178 3.11 -11.88 17.90
C LEU A 178 4.11 -12.30 18.98
N SER A 179 4.26 -11.53 20.06
CA SER A 179 5.17 -11.86 21.17
C SER A 179 4.65 -13.04 22.03
N ARG A 180 3.33 -13.16 22.19
CA ARG A 180 2.71 -14.27 22.94
C ARG A 180 2.72 -15.60 22.20
N ARG A 181 2.84 -15.58 20.87
CA ARG A 181 2.92 -16.80 20.06
C ARG A 181 4.28 -17.46 20.17
N THR A 182 4.38 -18.35 21.14
CA THR A 182 5.58 -19.13 21.45
C THR A 182 5.51 -20.57 20.95
N GLY A 183 4.39 -21.00 20.35
CA GLY A 183 4.24 -22.34 19.78
C GLY A 183 5.24 -22.61 18.65
N ASP A 184 5.61 -23.87 18.48
CA ASP A 184 6.50 -24.33 17.40
C ASP A 184 5.77 -24.16 16.07
N ILE A 185 6.29 -23.28 15.21
CA ILE A 185 5.89 -23.20 13.81
C ILE A 185 7.00 -23.93 13.04
N PRO A 186 6.78 -25.18 12.60
CA PRO A 186 7.80 -25.94 11.88
C PRO A 186 8.32 -25.14 10.68
N HIS A 187 9.64 -25.12 10.51
CA HIS A 187 10.34 -24.50 9.38
C HIS A 187 10.35 -22.96 9.33
N PHE A 188 9.75 -22.27 10.32
CA PHE A 188 9.77 -20.81 10.37
C PHE A 188 10.38 -20.25 11.66
N PRO A 189 10.97 -19.04 11.63
CA PRO A 189 11.36 -18.33 12.86
C PRO A 189 10.15 -18.04 13.75
N ARG A 190 10.41 -17.87 15.06
CA ARG A 190 9.35 -17.50 16.02
C ARG A 190 8.96 -16.06 15.82
N THR A 191 7.66 -15.77 15.88
CA THR A 191 7.10 -14.42 15.64
C THR A 191 7.59 -13.37 16.63
N TYR A 192 7.87 -13.75 17.88
CA TYR A 192 8.41 -12.82 18.89
C TYR A 192 9.80 -12.26 18.49
N LEU A 193 10.51 -12.92 17.57
CA LEU A 193 11.79 -12.42 17.05
C LEU A 193 11.59 -11.19 16.16
N TYR A 194 10.42 -11.04 15.54
CA TYR A 194 10.10 -9.89 14.69
C TYR A 194 9.61 -8.69 15.50
N THR A 195 9.17 -8.89 16.74
CA THR A 195 8.64 -7.81 17.57
C THR A 195 9.73 -7.08 18.35
N GLU A 196 9.45 -5.82 18.66
CA GLU A 196 10.11 -5.06 19.71
C GLU A 196 9.13 -4.72 20.84
N LYS A 197 9.66 -4.30 21.99
CA LYS A 197 8.85 -3.81 23.10
C LYS A 197 7.99 -2.61 22.68
N SER A 198 6.70 -2.70 22.97
CA SER A 198 5.71 -1.67 22.69
C SER A 198 4.64 -1.68 23.79
N ILE A 199 4.34 -0.52 24.37
CA ILE A 199 3.39 -0.37 25.48
C ILE A 199 2.32 0.65 25.08
N HIS A 200 1.06 0.22 25.14
CA HIS A 200 -0.13 1.08 24.96
C HIS A 200 -0.17 2.14 26.07
N VAL A 201 -0.52 3.36 25.71
CA VAL A 201 -0.65 4.52 26.58
C VAL A 201 -2.00 5.18 26.30
N GLU A 202 -2.88 5.12 27.29
CA GLU A 202 -4.19 5.76 27.21
C GLU A 202 -4.15 7.15 27.83
N ASP A 203 -3.52 7.30 28.99
CA ASP A 203 -3.44 8.55 29.72
C ASP A 203 -1.98 9.02 29.87
N VAL A 204 -1.79 10.33 30.04
CA VAL A 204 -0.45 10.90 30.26
C VAL A 204 0.24 10.30 31.48
N ASN A 205 -0.54 9.85 32.48
CA ASN A 205 -0.04 9.19 33.69
C ASN A 205 0.50 7.77 33.43
N ASP A 206 0.21 7.16 32.28
CA ASP A 206 0.77 5.86 31.91
C ASP A 206 2.23 5.98 31.44
N LEU A 207 2.62 7.16 30.93
CA LEU A 207 3.94 7.40 30.32
C LEU A 207 5.14 7.03 31.20
N PRO A 208 5.21 7.37 32.50
CA PRO A 208 6.38 7.02 33.32
C PRO A 208 6.63 5.51 33.34
N SER A 209 5.57 4.71 33.51
CA SER A 209 5.67 3.24 33.55
C SER A 209 6.02 2.66 32.18
N ALA A 210 5.40 3.16 31.11
CA ALA A 210 5.67 2.72 29.74
C ALA A 210 7.11 3.02 29.32
N VAL A 211 7.62 4.20 29.66
CA VAL A 211 9.01 4.62 29.39
C VAL A 211 10.00 3.80 30.20
N GLU A 212 9.69 3.48 31.47
CA GLU A 212 10.53 2.60 32.30
C GLU A 212 10.64 1.20 31.70
N GLU A 213 9.53 0.62 31.21
CA GLU A 213 9.51 -0.73 30.66
C GLU A 213 10.20 -0.85 29.29
N VAL A 214 10.00 0.14 28.41
CA VAL A 214 10.57 0.19 27.05
C VAL A 214 12.03 0.66 27.06
N GLY A 215 12.34 1.66 27.88
CA GLY A 215 13.65 2.30 28.00
C GLY A 215 13.94 3.35 26.92
N LEU A 216 14.68 4.38 27.32
CA LEU A 216 15.04 5.53 26.46
C LEU A 216 16.30 5.28 25.59
N PRO A 217 16.43 5.96 24.44
CA PRO A 217 15.38 6.72 23.78
C PRO A 217 14.26 5.79 23.29
N CYS A 218 13.03 6.31 23.21
CA CYS A 218 11.83 5.59 22.77
C CYS A 218 11.10 6.32 21.64
N ILE A 219 10.32 5.60 20.84
CA ILE A 219 9.38 6.17 19.87
C ILE A 219 8.03 6.34 20.57
N LEU A 220 7.44 7.53 20.47
CA LEU A 220 6.04 7.77 20.81
C LEU A 220 5.27 8.03 19.50
N LYS A 221 4.22 7.26 19.25
CA LYS A 221 3.35 7.40 18.06
C LYS A 221 1.89 7.09 18.36
N LEU A 222 0.98 7.53 17.49
CA LEU A 222 -0.45 7.20 17.57
C LEU A 222 -0.68 5.70 17.36
N GLU A 223 -1.57 5.13 18.16
CA GLU A 223 -1.90 3.71 18.15
C GLU A 223 -2.46 3.28 16.79
N TYR A 224 -3.44 4.05 16.30
CA TYR A 224 -4.17 3.81 15.05
C TYR A 224 -3.67 4.66 13.87
N GLY A 225 -2.64 5.49 14.11
CA GLY A 225 -2.03 6.46 13.18
C GLY A 225 -1.64 5.91 11.82
N SER A 226 -1.57 6.76 10.79
CA SER A 226 -0.90 6.48 9.51
C SER A 226 -0.03 7.66 9.05
N SER A 227 0.66 7.51 7.92
CA SER A 227 1.44 8.58 7.26
C SER A 227 2.57 9.17 8.11
N ALA A 228 3.07 8.42 9.10
CA ALA A 228 4.02 8.89 10.12
C ALA A 228 3.57 10.15 10.89
N VAL A 229 2.27 10.49 10.85
CA VAL A 229 1.71 11.61 11.59
C VAL A 229 1.80 11.33 13.09
N GLY A 230 2.35 12.29 13.84
CA GLY A 230 2.47 12.17 15.29
C GLY A 230 3.53 11.18 15.78
N VAL A 231 4.54 10.83 14.95
CA VAL A 231 5.66 9.97 15.36
C VAL A 231 6.84 10.82 15.85
N LYS A 232 7.37 10.53 17.04
CA LYS A 232 8.55 11.21 17.59
C LYS A 232 9.51 10.26 18.28
N LEU A 233 10.82 10.49 18.10
CA LEU A 233 11.87 9.92 18.95
C LEU A 233 12.04 10.81 20.18
N CYS A 234 11.79 10.26 21.35
CA CYS A 234 11.90 10.94 22.64
C CYS A 234 13.13 10.43 23.40
N HIS A 235 13.94 11.37 23.90
CA HIS A 235 15.16 11.10 24.64
C HIS A 235 14.95 11.09 26.16
N ASP A 236 13.85 11.67 26.64
CA ASP A 236 13.45 11.69 28.04
C ASP A 236 11.92 11.69 28.21
N LEU A 237 11.48 11.58 29.47
CA LEU A 237 10.06 11.58 29.82
C LEU A 237 9.39 12.94 29.54
N GLU A 238 10.11 14.05 29.67
CA GLU A 238 9.56 15.39 29.40
C GLU A 238 9.19 15.54 27.92
N GLU A 239 10.06 15.07 27.02
CA GLU A 239 9.78 15.03 25.59
C GLU A 239 8.60 14.13 25.23
N CYS A 240 8.40 13.02 25.96
CA CYS A 240 7.25 12.14 25.82
C CYS A 240 5.96 12.85 26.25
N THR A 241 5.94 13.43 27.46
CA THR A 241 4.79 14.16 28.00
C THR A 241 4.40 15.33 27.11
N LYS A 242 5.37 16.13 26.67
CA LYS A 242 5.12 17.27 25.76
C LYS A 242 4.49 16.83 24.45
N MET A 243 4.97 15.72 23.89
CA MET A 243 4.43 15.17 22.65
C MET A 243 3.03 14.61 22.83
N PHE A 244 2.80 13.82 23.89
CA PHE A 244 1.50 13.25 24.22
C PHE A 244 0.44 14.34 24.39
N THR A 245 0.70 15.33 25.25
CA THR A 245 -0.24 16.44 25.49
C THR A 245 -0.47 17.23 24.20
N GLY A 246 0.60 17.53 23.45
CA GLY A 246 0.49 18.28 22.20
C GLY A 246 -0.39 17.58 21.16
N LEU A 247 -0.24 16.27 20.96
CA LEU A 247 -1.09 15.53 20.02
C LEU A 247 -2.53 15.40 20.53
N ARG A 248 -2.73 15.13 21.82
CA ARG A 248 -4.07 15.03 22.42
C ARG A 248 -4.87 16.34 22.32
N GLU A 249 -4.20 17.49 22.27
CA GLU A 249 -4.84 18.80 22.08
C GLU A 249 -5.21 19.11 20.62
N HIS A 250 -4.50 18.55 19.63
CA HIS A 250 -4.61 18.94 18.21
C HIS A 250 -5.20 17.85 17.31
N LEU A 251 -5.17 16.58 17.73
CA LEU A 251 -5.67 15.42 16.99
C LEU A 251 -6.67 14.68 17.87
N THR A 252 -7.88 15.24 17.94
CA THR A 252 -8.95 14.80 18.84
C THR A 252 -9.97 13.90 18.15
N CYS A 253 -10.22 14.09 16.86
CA CYS A 253 -11.24 13.39 16.10
C CYS A 253 -10.90 13.27 14.61
N GLU A 254 -11.64 12.41 13.90
CA GLU A 254 -11.42 12.11 12.48
C GLU A 254 -11.43 13.36 11.58
N SER A 255 -12.23 14.38 11.90
CA SER A 255 -12.27 15.63 11.12
C SER A 255 -11.01 16.49 11.25
N ASP A 256 -10.17 16.27 12.26
CA ASP A 256 -8.93 17.03 12.44
C ASP A 256 -7.88 16.64 11.39
N HIS A 257 -7.85 15.35 11.01
CA HIS A 257 -7.00 14.83 9.93
C HIS A 257 -7.60 13.50 9.41
N PRO A 258 -8.44 13.53 8.36
CA PRO A 258 -9.12 12.33 7.89
C PRO A 258 -8.14 11.24 7.39
N GLY A 259 -8.40 9.98 7.74
CA GLY A 259 -7.69 8.82 7.22
C GLY A 259 -6.48 8.38 8.04
N ILE A 260 -6.17 9.07 9.15
CA ILE A 260 -5.05 8.68 10.03
C ILE A 260 -5.50 7.83 11.23
N GLY A 261 -6.75 7.38 11.28
CA GLY A 261 -7.22 6.48 12.32
C GLY A 261 -7.73 7.12 13.60
N LEU A 262 -8.06 8.41 13.59
CA LEU A 262 -8.66 9.07 14.76
C LEU A 262 -10.10 8.61 15.01
N GLY A 263 -10.79 8.08 13.98
CA GLY A 263 -12.07 7.39 14.14
C GLY A 263 -12.03 6.13 15.02
N HIS A 264 -10.85 5.54 15.23
CA HIS A 264 -10.63 4.41 16.16
C HIS A 264 -10.24 4.88 17.57
N GLY A 265 -9.79 6.12 17.69
CA GLY A 265 -9.33 6.74 18.93
C GLY A 265 -7.98 7.44 18.76
N ASN A 266 -7.55 8.11 19.83
CA ASN A 266 -6.34 8.94 19.87
C ASN A 266 -5.34 8.46 20.94
N SER A 267 -5.41 7.18 21.31
CA SER A 267 -4.41 6.53 22.16
C SER A 267 -3.06 6.40 21.46
N MET A 268 -2.03 6.12 22.24
CA MET A 268 -0.65 6.15 21.80
C MET A 268 0.10 4.88 22.19
N VAL A 269 1.24 4.66 21.54
CA VAL A 269 2.19 3.59 21.89
C VAL A 269 3.57 4.17 22.12
N VAL A 270 4.21 3.74 23.22
CA VAL A 270 5.64 3.89 23.46
C VAL A 270 6.33 2.62 22.97
N MET A 271 7.29 2.74 22.04
CA MET A 271 7.94 1.61 21.38
C MET A 271 9.46 1.76 21.37
N LYS A 272 10.18 0.64 21.44
CA LYS A 272 11.64 0.65 21.27
C LYS A 272 11.99 1.07 19.84
N PRO A 273 12.92 2.03 19.62
CA PRO A 273 13.35 2.40 18.29
C PRO A 273 14.09 1.23 17.62
N ILE A 274 13.69 0.91 16.40
CA ILE A 274 14.33 -0.14 15.60
C ILE A 274 15.40 0.50 14.72
N VAL A 275 16.63 -0.03 14.79
CA VAL A 275 17.76 0.44 13.99
C VAL A 275 18.02 -0.52 12.84
N GLY A 276 17.91 -0.03 11.60
CA GLY A 276 18.08 -0.80 10.38
C GLY A 276 17.60 -0.03 9.14
N THR A 277 17.83 -0.62 7.97
CA THR A 277 17.25 -0.13 6.70
C THR A 277 15.77 -0.49 6.66
N GLU A 278 14.93 0.40 6.16
CA GLU A 278 13.47 0.25 6.12
C GLU A 278 12.99 -0.30 4.79
N HIS A 279 11.95 -1.13 4.83
CA HIS A 279 11.44 -1.88 3.68
C HIS A 279 9.93 -2.08 3.81
N ASP A 280 9.24 -1.99 2.69
CA ASP A 280 7.84 -2.40 2.58
C ASP A 280 7.75 -3.75 1.90
N VAL A 281 6.86 -4.60 2.41
CA VAL A 281 6.49 -5.87 1.78
C VAL A 281 5.01 -5.84 1.47
N ASP A 282 4.68 -5.65 0.19
CA ASP A 282 3.32 -5.78 -0.32
C ASP A 282 3.00 -7.25 -0.61
N LEU A 283 2.06 -7.81 0.16
CA LEU A 283 1.63 -9.21 0.10
C LEU A 283 0.26 -9.34 -0.58
N VAL A 284 0.09 -10.45 -1.30
CA VAL A 284 -1.22 -10.95 -1.73
C VAL A 284 -1.45 -12.27 -1.02
N LEU A 285 -2.46 -12.33 -0.16
CA LEU A 285 -2.89 -13.54 0.54
C LEU A 285 -4.26 -13.98 0.05
N PHE A 286 -4.46 -15.29 -0.07
CA PHE A 286 -5.75 -15.90 -0.31
C PHE A 286 -5.86 -17.16 0.53
N GLU A 287 -6.87 -17.24 1.38
CA GLU A 287 -7.09 -18.34 2.34
C GLU A 287 -5.81 -18.62 3.17
N ARG A 288 -5.18 -17.56 3.67
CA ARG A 288 -3.94 -17.60 4.47
C ARG A 288 -2.72 -18.14 3.72
N GLN A 289 -2.82 -18.35 2.41
CA GLN A 289 -1.70 -18.75 1.55
C GLN A 289 -1.05 -17.55 0.90
N LEU A 290 0.29 -17.53 0.88
CA LEU A 290 1.05 -16.53 0.15
C LEU A 290 0.88 -16.74 -1.37
N VAL A 291 0.27 -15.77 -2.06
CA VAL A 291 0.08 -15.77 -3.52
C VAL A 291 1.24 -15.02 -4.19
N ALA A 292 1.58 -13.84 -3.68
CA ALA A 292 2.69 -13.02 -4.16
C ALA A 292 3.21 -12.09 -3.07
N ALA A 293 4.46 -11.65 -3.24
CA ALA A 293 5.10 -10.64 -2.39
C ALA A 293 6.02 -9.76 -3.23
N TYR A 294 6.03 -8.45 -2.96
CA TYR A 294 6.91 -7.48 -3.60
C TYR A 294 7.58 -6.65 -2.52
N VAL A 295 8.90 -6.44 -2.64
CA VAL A 295 9.68 -5.70 -1.66
C VAL A 295 10.20 -4.42 -2.29
N SER A 296 9.94 -3.28 -1.63
CA SER A 296 10.58 -1.98 -1.88
C SER A 296 11.49 -1.61 -0.72
N ASP A 297 12.58 -0.93 -1.06
CA ASP A 297 13.47 -0.33 -0.06
C ASP A 297 13.05 1.13 0.16
N ASN A 298 13.07 1.57 1.42
CA ASN A 298 12.87 2.96 1.81
C ASN A 298 14.20 3.59 2.21
N GLY A 299 14.38 4.85 1.80
CA GLY A 299 15.52 5.67 2.19
C GLY A 299 15.42 6.07 3.66
N PRO A 300 16.47 6.69 4.22
CA PRO A 300 16.40 7.30 5.55
C PRO A 300 15.21 8.26 5.64
N THR A 301 14.40 8.12 6.69
CA THR A 301 13.34 9.10 6.97
C THR A 301 13.96 10.48 7.19
N ARG A 302 13.15 11.52 6.99
CA ARG A 302 13.61 12.90 7.17
C ARG A 302 14.11 13.13 8.61
N PRO A 303 15.20 13.87 8.83
CA PRO A 303 15.59 14.23 10.19
C PRO A 303 14.49 15.04 10.88
N GLY A 304 14.09 14.61 12.09
CA GLY A 304 13.06 15.29 12.89
C GLY A 304 11.61 14.94 12.55
N SER A 305 11.33 14.35 11.37
CA SER A 305 10.02 13.82 11.01
C SER A 305 10.17 12.44 10.38
N PHE A 306 9.46 11.42 10.84
CA PHE A 306 9.57 10.06 10.30
C PHE A 306 8.98 9.90 8.89
N THR A 307 8.82 11.01 8.16
CA THR A 307 8.33 11.08 6.79
C THR A 307 9.28 10.36 5.84
N GLU A 308 8.72 9.55 4.95
CA GLU A 308 9.42 8.90 3.84
C GLU A 308 10.09 9.94 2.92
N THR A 309 11.29 9.62 2.42
CA THR A 309 12.09 10.54 1.59
C THR A 309 12.39 10.00 0.21
N ALA A 310 12.71 8.72 0.09
CA ALA A 310 13.10 8.07 -1.15
C ALA A 310 12.74 6.59 -1.10
N ALA A 311 12.57 5.99 -2.28
CA ALA A 311 12.33 4.55 -2.38
C ALA A 311 12.95 3.95 -3.63
N CYS A 312 13.13 2.63 -3.60
CA CYS A 312 13.57 1.83 -4.73
C CYS A 312 12.78 0.53 -4.84
N MET A 313 12.43 0.13 -6.07
CA MET A 313 11.80 -1.16 -6.37
C MET A 313 12.32 -1.73 -7.70
N PRO A 314 12.66 -3.03 -7.79
CA PRO A 314 12.72 -4.02 -6.72
C PRO A 314 13.74 -3.65 -5.64
N SER A 315 13.64 -4.29 -4.47
CA SER A 315 14.65 -4.18 -3.41
C SER A 315 16.07 -4.41 -3.93
N CYS A 316 17.00 -3.57 -3.46
CA CYS A 316 18.45 -3.68 -3.68
C CYS A 316 19.10 -4.73 -2.76
N LEU A 317 18.33 -5.27 -1.80
CA LEU A 317 18.83 -6.31 -0.92
C LEU A 317 19.13 -7.60 -1.70
N ARG A 318 20.05 -8.40 -1.13
CA ARG A 318 20.31 -9.75 -1.61
C ARG A 318 19.05 -10.62 -1.46
N SER A 319 18.91 -11.61 -2.34
CA SER A 319 17.74 -12.51 -2.36
C SER A 319 17.50 -13.23 -1.02
N ASP A 320 18.55 -13.54 -0.26
CA ASP A 320 18.42 -14.16 1.06
C ASP A 320 17.77 -13.23 2.10
N LYS A 321 18.00 -11.91 1.97
CA LYS A 321 17.40 -10.89 2.84
C LYS A 321 15.99 -10.54 2.41
N VAL A 322 15.73 -10.47 1.10
CA VAL A 322 14.37 -10.38 0.57
C VAL A 322 13.52 -11.57 1.04
N GLY A 323 14.07 -12.79 1.00
CA GLY A 323 13.37 -13.98 1.52
C GLY A 323 13.05 -13.90 3.02
N GLN A 324 13.94 -13.32 3.83
CA GLN A 324 13.69 -13.07 5.26
C GLN A 324 12.55 -12.07 5.48
N LEU A 325 12.53 -10.96 4.73
CA LEU A 325 11.47 -9.95 4.81
C LEU A 325 10.11 -10.54 4.42
N VAL A 326 10.04 -11.25 3.29
CA VAL A 326 8.79 -11.89 2.83
C VAL A 326 8.29 -12.93 3.84
N THR A 327 9.20 -13.73 4.40
CA THR A 327 8.85 -14.72 5.43
C THR A 327 8.30 -14.05 6.68
N ALA A 328 8.97 -13.01 7.17
CA ALA A 328 8.53 -12.27 8.36
C ALA A 328 7.17 -11.61 8.12
N ALA A 329 6.99 -10.91 7.00
CA ALA A 329 5.72 -10.27 6.66
C ALA A 329 4.57 -11.29 6.58
N TYR A 330 4.78 -12.41 5.88
CA TYR A 330 3.78 -13.48 5.75
C TYR A 330 3.38 -14.06 7.11
N GLN A 331 4.36 -14.38 7.96
CA GLN A 331 4.10 -14.87 9.31
C GLN A 331 3.38 -13.83 10.15
N CYS A 332 3.86 -12.58 10.18
CA CYS A 332 3.22 -11.52 10.94
C CYS A 332 1.74 -11.39 10.58
N CYS A 333 1.40 -11.30 9.29
CA CYS A 333 0.00 -11.22 8.84
C CYS A 333 -0.83 -12.44 9.27
N THR A 334 -0.38 -13.65 8.93
CA THR A 334 -1.18 -14.86 9.20
C THR A 334 -1.32 -15.16 10.69
N GLU A 335 -0.33 -14.80 11.49
CA GLU A 335 -0.30 -15.05 12.94
C GLU A 335 -1.12 -14.01 13.72
N ILE A 336 -1.29 -12.78 13.23
CA ILE A 336 -2.30 -11.88 13.83
C ILE A 336 -3.74 -12.24 13.44
N GLY A 337 -3.90 -13.07 12.40
CA GLY A 337 -5.21 -13.57 11.97
C GLY A 337 -5.69 -13.00 10.64
N LEU A 338 -4.81 -12.39 9.84
CA LEU A 338 -5.16 -11.99 8.48
C LEU A 338 -5.27 -13.23 7.56
N GLU A 339 -6.25 -13.20 6.66
CA GLU A 339 -6.62 -14.37 5.83
C GLU A 339 -6.50 -14.13 4.34
N SER A 340 -7.39 -13.32 3.76
CA SER A 340 -7.45 -13.05 2.33
C SER A 340 -7.44 -11.55 2.08
N GLY A 341 -6.46 -11.05 1.33
CA GLY A 341 -6.37 -9.63 1.03
C GLY A 341 -5.06 -9.23 0.38
N VAL A 342 -4.98 -7.95 0.06
CA VAL A 342 -3.73 -7.29 -0.31
C VAL A 342 -3.30 -6.48 0.91
N PHE A 343 -2.09 -6.74 1.41
CA PHE A 343 -1.59 -6.16 2.65
C PHE A 343 -0.23 -5.51 2.42
N ASN A 344 0.07 -4.47 3.17
CA ASN A 344 1.38 -3.84 3.17
C ASN A 344 1.98 -3.96 4.57
N VAL A 345 3.23 -4.41 4.65
CA VAL A 345 3.93 -4.65 5.92
C VAL A 345 5.23 -3.88 5.94
N GLU A 346 5.39 -3.03 6.95
CA GLU A 346 6.58 -2.19 7.11
C GLU A 346 7.56 -2.85 8.08
N LEU A 347 8.78 -3.06 7.61
CA LEU A 347 9.83 -3.79 8.34
C LEU A 347 11.14 -3.02 8.29
N LYS A 348 11.94 -3.12 9.36
CA LYS A 348 13.37 -2.81 9.30
C LYS A 348 14.18 -4.08 9.22
N MET A 349 15.10 -4.14 8.27
CA MET A 349 16.16 -5.14 8.24
C MET A 349 17.28 -4.70 9.19
N THR A 350 17.42 -5.41 10.30
CA THR A 350 18.43 -5.16 11.34
C THR A 350 19.59 -6.16 11.23
N PRO A 351 20.71 -5.97 11.95
CA PRO A 351 21.79 -6.97 12.00
C PRO A 351 21.35 -8.36 12.46
N THR A 352 20.27 -8.46 13.25
CA THR A 352 19.74 -9.74 13.78
C THR A 352 18.54 -10.27 13.00
N GLY A 353 18.16 -9.63 11.90
CA GLY A 353 17.03 -10.02 11.05
C GLY A 353 15.93 -8.96 10.96
N PRO A 354 14.81 -9.29 10.32
CA PRO A 354 13.70 -8.36 10.14
C PRO A 354 12.97 -8.07 11.47
N LYS A 355 12.56 -6.82 11.65
CA LYS A 355 11.78 -6.33 12.78
C LYS A 355 10.59 -5.52 12.29
N LEU A 356 9.40 -5.84 12.80
CA LEU A 356 8.14 -5.24 12.42
C LEU A 356 8.01 -3.81 12.93
N ILE A 357 7.60 -2.90 12.05
CA ILE A 357 7.18 -1.54 12.41
C ILE A 357 5.66 -1.50 12.56
N GLU A 358 4.94 -1.96 11.52
CA GLU A 358 3.48 -2.04 11.48
C GLU A 358 2.96 -2.89 10.30
N ILE A 359 1.66 -3.21 10.34
CA ILE A 359 0.94 -3.93 9.30
C ILE A 359 -0.25 -3.06 8.88
N ASN A 360 -0.25 -2.64 7.63
CA ASN A 360 -1.39 -1.99 6.98
C ASN A 360 -2.27 -3.09 6.39
N ALA A 361 -3.47 -3.32 6.95
CA ALA A 361 -4.41 -4.37 6.53
C ALA A 361 -5.14 -4.05 5.21
N ARG A 362 -4.44 -3.38 4.28
CA ARG A 362 -4.89 -2.97 2.95
C ARG A 362 -3.70 -2.84 1.99
N MET A 363 -3.99 -2.53 0.73
CA MET A 363 -2.97 -2.21 -0.27
C MET A 363 -2.12 -1.00 0.15
N GLY A 364 -0.81 -1.08 -0.13
CA GLY A 364 0.14 0.00 0.10
C GLY A 364 -0.26 1.31 -0.59
N GLY A 365 0.11 2.42 0.06
CA GLY A 365 -0.21 3.77 -0.37
C GLY A 365 0.66 4.30 -1.52
N PHE A 366 0.52 5.59 -1.78
CA PHE A 366 1.36 6.37 -2.70
C PHE A 366 1.63 5.67 -4.06
N TYR A 367 2.90 5.48 -4.39
CA TYR A 367 3.39 4.95 -5.66
C TYR A 367 3.52 3.42 -5.68
N ASN A 368 3.44 2.73 -4.53
CA ASN A 368 3.81 1.31 -4.42
C ASN A 368 3.04 0.45 -5.44
N ARG A 369 1.72 0.60 -5.55
CA ARG A 369 0.93 -0.15 -6.55
C ARG A 369 1.39 0.11 -8.00
N HIS A 370 1.76 1.35 -8.32
CA HIS A 370 2.13 1.74 -9.67
C HIS A 370 3.49 1.16 -10.03
N TRP A 371 4.40 1.16 -9.07
CA TRP A 371 5.72 0.57 -9.23
C TRP A 371 5.62 -0.95 -9.32
N ILE A 372 4.76 -1.59 -8.53
CA ILE A 372 4.50 -3.04 -8.65
C ILE A 372 3.95 -3.37 -10.05
N LEU A 373 2.97 -2.62 -10.54
CA LEU A 373 2.43 -2.80 -11.88
C LEU A 373 3.49 -2.60 -12.96
N LYS A 374 4.34 -1.57 -12.86
CA LYS A 374 5.38 -1.27 -13.85
C LYS A 374 6.53 -2.27 -13.82
N CYS A 375 7.00 -2.66 -12.63
CA CYS A 375 8.13 -3.59 -12.47
C CYS A 375 7.72 -5.03 -12.78
N TYR A 376 6.58 -5.48 -12.26
CA TYR A 376 6.20 -6.91 -12.26
C TYR A 376 4.98 -7.23 -13.13
N GLY A 377 4.28 -6.23 -13.67
CA GLY A 377 3.06 -6.44 -14.46
C GLY A 377 1.85 -6.83 -13.61
N VAL A 378 1.86 -6.53 -12.32
CA VAL A 378 0.84 -6.98 -11.36
C VAL A 378 -0.07 -5.83 -10.97
N ASP A 379 -1.36 -5.96 -11.27
CA ASP A 379 -2.40 -5.00 -10.89
C ASP A 379 -2.96 -5.37 -9.51
N MET A 380 -2.46 -4.67 -8.47
CA MET A 380 -2.82 -4.94 -7.07
C MET A 380 -4.29 -4.63 -6.76
N VAL A 381 -4.89 -3.65 -7.46
CA VAL A 381 -6.32 -3.34 -7.34
C VAL A 381 -7.16 -4.49 -7.89
N ARG A 382 -6.77 -5.03 -9.06
CA ARG A 382 -7.41 -6.21 -9.63
C ARG A 382 -7.30 -7.42 -8.69
N CYS A 383 -6.15 -7.61 -8.04
CA CYS A 383 -5.96 -8.70 -7.07
C CYS A 383 -6.92 -8.54 -5.88
N ALA A 384 -7.07 -7.33 -5.33
CA ALA A 384 -8.01 -7.06 -4.25
C ALA A 384 -9.46 -7.35 -4.65
N PHE A 385 -9.88 -6.95 -5.85
CA PHE A 385 -11.23 -7.26 -6.35
C PHE A 385 -11.47 -8.75 -6.61
N MET A 386 -10.47 -9.46 -7.14
CA MET A 386 -10.52 -10.91 -7.29
C MET A 386 -10.71 -11.59 -5.94
N ILE A 387 -9.92 -11.20 -4.93
CA ILE A 387 -10.00 -11.73 -3.58
C ILE A 387 -11.37 -11.46 -2.96
N ALA A 388 -11.86 -10.22 -3.03
CA ALA A 388 -13.19 -9.85 -2.52
C ALA A 388 -14.29 -10.69 -3.18
N SER A 389 -14.12 -11.05 -4.45
CA SER A 389 -15.04 -11.95 -5.19
C SER A 389 -14.87 -13.43 -4.86
N GLY A 390 -14.02 -13.81 -3.90
CA GLY A 390 -13.70 -15.20 -3.57
C GLY A 390 -12.84 -15.92 -4.62
N ILE A 391 -12.14 -15.19 -5.49
CA ILE A 391 -11.34 -15.75 -6.59
C ILE A 391 -9.85 -15.58 -6.28
N LYS A 392 -9.11 -16.68 -6.22
CA LYS A 392 -7.65 -16.66 -6.04
C LYS A 392 -6.95 -15.97 -7.23
N PRO A 393 -6.19 -14.89 -7.01
CA PRO A 393 -5.36 -14.30 -8.05
C PRO A 393 -4.21 -15.23 -8.45
N ILE A 394 -3.85 -15.19 -9.72
CA ILE A 394 -2.69 -15.84 -10.32
C ILE A 394 -1.85 -14.73 -10.96
N PRO A 395 -1.05 -14.00 -10.16
CA PRO A 395 -0.18 -12.97 -10.68
C PRO A 395 0.93 -13.58 -11.55
N PRO A 396 1.43 -12.83 -12.53
CA PRO A 396 2.54 -13.27 -13.36
C PRO A 396 3.80 -13.53 -12.52
N LYS A 397 4.48 -14.65 -12.79
CA LYS A 397 5.78 -14.96 -12.18
C LYS A 397 6.92 -14.42 -13.05
N ILE A 398 7.11 -13.10 -13.03
CA ILE A 398 8.07 -12.41 -13.90
C ILE A 398 9.25 -11.84 -13.08
N VAL A 399 10.45 -11.96 -13.64
CA VAL A 399 11.63 -11.18 -13.19
C VAL A 399 11.34 -9.69 -13.39
N PRO A 400 11.64 -8.80 -12.43
CA PRO A 400 11.35 -7.38 -12.57
C PRO A 400 11.88 -6.82 -13.91
N SER A 401 10.99 -6.19 -14.67
CA SER A 401 11.26 -5.69 -16.02
C SER A 401 12.06 -4.38 -16.03
N CYS A 402 12.00 -3.62 -14.94
CA CYS A 402 12.85 -2.46 -14.70
C CYS A 402 13.14 -2.25 -13.20
N HIS A 403 14.00 -1.29 -12.93
CA HIS A 403 14.29 -0.78 -11.60
C HIS A 403 13.81 0.66 -11.52
N ILE A 404 13.00 0.95 -10.53
CA ILE A 404 12.45 2.27 -10.25
C ILE A 404 13.13 2.82 -9.02
N MET A 405 13.51 4.09 -9.07
CA MET A 405 13.98 4.84 -7.92
C MET A 405 13.31 6.20 -7.93
N GLY A 406 12.86 6.65 -6.76
CA GLY A 406 12.17 7.92 -6.64
C GLY A 406 12.39 8.60 -5.30
N VAL A 407 11.98 9.87 -5.26
CA VAL A 407 12.01 10.73 -4.07
C VAL A 407 10.62 11.30 -3.83
N MET A 408 10.31 11.48 -2.55
CA MET A 408 9.18 12.30 -2.10
C MET A 408 9.58 13.78 -2.14
N CYS A 409 8.62 14.64 -2.45
CA CYS A 409 8.77 16.09 -2.31
C CYS A 409 7.78 16.59 -1.26
N VAL A 410 8.28 17.27 -0.22
CA VAL A 410 7.47 17.82 0.88
C VAL A 410 7.22 19.34 0.74
N PRO A 411 6.09 19.86 1.26
CA PRO A 411 5.72 21.27 1.14
C PRO A 411 6.78 22.23 1.66
N SER A 412 7.27 22.02 2.88
CA SER A 412 8.20 22.95 3.55
C SER A 412 9.50 23.19 2.80
N MET A 413 9.90 22.23 1.95
CA MET A 413 11.16 22.29 1.20
C MET A 413 10.96 22.62 -0.29
N HIS A 414 9.79 22.33 -0.87
CA HIS A 414 9.61 22.35 -2.32
C HIS A 414 8.47 23.24 -2.83
N ALA A 415 7.65 23.85 -1.96
CA ALA A 415 6.50 24.66 -2.39
C ALA A 415 6.90 25.78 -3.38
N GLU A 416 7.97 26.52 -3.11
CA GLU A 416 8.45 27.58 -4.01
C GLU A 416 8.83 27.06 -5.39
N VAL A 417 9.54 25.92 -5.44
CA VAL A 417 9.94 25.25 -6.68
C VAL A 417 8.69 24.82 -7.46
N PHE A 418 7.72 24.22 -6.79
CA PHE A 418 6.49 23.69 -7.41
C PHE A 418 5.56 24.78 -7.95
N LEU A 419 5.54 25.95 -7.29
CA LEU A 419 4.77 27.10 -7.74
C LEU A 419 5.38 27.78 -8.96
N SER A 420 6.68 27.58 -9.22
CA SER A 420 7.38 28.18 -10.35
C SER A 420 6.87 27.67 -11.71
N GLN A 421 6.78 28.57 -12.69
CA GLN A 421 6.39 28.20 -14.06
C GLN A 421 7.41 27.23 -14.68
N LYS A 422 8.70 27.42 -14.38
CA LYS A 422 9.79 26.56 -14.83
C LYS A 422 9.56 25.09 -14.45
N PHE A 423 9.18 24.83 -13.19
CA PHE A 423 8.90 23.48 -12.73
C PHE A 423 7.66 22.89 -13.42
N LYS A 424 6.58 23.67 -13.53
CA LYS A 424 5.34 23.24 -14.22
C LYS A 424 5.60 22.84 -15.67
N ASP A 425 6.39 23.64 -16.39
CA ASP A 425 6.78 23.35 -17.78
C ASP A 425 7.67 22.10 -17.87
N ALA A 426 8.63 21.96 -16.95
CA ALA A 426 9.49 20.78 -16.88
C ALA A 426 8.69 19.51 -16.60
N VAL A 427 7.76 19.53 -15.64
CA VAL A 427 6.88 18.39 -15.34
C VAL A 427 5.98 18.04 -16.53
N ALA A 428 5.47 19.04 -17.26
CA ALA A 428 4.67 18.80 -18.47
C ALA A 428 5.47 18.07 -19.57
N GLU A 429 6.77 18.38 -19.71
CA GLU A 429 7.68 17.63 -20.60
C GLU A 429 7.99 16.24 -20.05
N LEU A 430 8.31 16.12 -18.77
CA LEU A 430 8.65 14.84 -18.14
C LEU A 430 7.50 13.83 -18.21
N LYS A 431 6.25 14.29 -18.12
CA LYS A 431 5.06 13.44 -18.30
C LYS A 431 4.97 12.80 -19.70
N ARG A 432 5.71 13.30 -20.69
CA ARG A 432 5.82 12.68 -22.03
C ARG A 432 6.92 11.62 -22.12
N GLN A 433 7.82 11.55 -21.15
CA GLN A 433 8.92 10.59 -21.13
C GLN A 433 8.46 9.28 -20.51
N GLU A 434 8.64 8.15 -21.20
CA GLU A 434 8.17 6.83 -20.73
C GLU A 434 8.91 6.29 -19.50
N ASP A 435 10.08 6.87 -19.21
CA ASP A 435 11.04 6.41 -18.21
C ASP A 435 11.15 7.37 -17.02
N VAL A 436 10.23 8.33 -16.91
CA VAL A 436 10.00 9.20 -15.75
C VAL A 436 8.56 8.98 -15.26
N ILE A 437 8.39 8.93 -13.95
CA ILE A 437 7.10 8.74 -13.29
C ILE A 437 6.89 9.92 -12.35
N TYR A 438 5.80 10.65 -12.55
CA TYR A 438 5.36 11.73 -11.69
C TYR A 438 4.03 11.35 -11.05
N THR A 439 4.00 11.20 -9.74
CA THR A 439 2.78 10.86 -8.99
C THR A 439 2.45 12.04 -8.08
N LEU A 440 1.38 12.76 -8.40
CA LEU A 440 0.83 13.78 -7.50
C LEU A 440 0.10 13.07 -6.34
N ILE A 441 0.39 13.48 -5.12
CA ILE A 441 -0.20 12.92 -3.90
C ILE A 441 -1.23 13.93 -3.36
N GLU A 442 -0.77 15.17 -3.14
CA GLU A 442 -1.58 16.28 -2.66
C GLU A 442 -1.36 17.52 -3.53
N ASP A 443 -2.42 18.26 -3.83
CA ASP A 443 -2.39 19.50 -4.60
C ASP A 443 -2.68 20.76 -3.76
N ASP A 444 -2.88 20.58 -2.46
CA ASP A 444 -3.02 21.67 -1.49
C ASP A 444 -1.67 21.99 -0.82
N PHE A 445 -1.16 23.20 -1.08
CA PHE A 445 0.07 23.71 -0.50
C PHE A 445 -0.17 24.55 0.77
N SER A 446 -1.43 24.68 1.22
CA SER A 446 -1.81 25.47 2.40
C SER A 446 -1.23 24.92 3.71
N TYR A 447 -0.89 23.63 3.74
CA TYR A 447 -0.27 22.94 4.88
C TYR A 447 1.25 23.16 5.03
N ALA A 448 1.88 24.00 4.20
CA ALA A 448 3.33 24.26 4.26
C ALA A 448 3.84 24.84 5.61
N THR A 449 2.93 25.22 6.52
CA THR A 449 3.26 25.73 7.87
C THR A 449 2.81 24.80 9.01
N ALA A 450 2.20 23.65 8.71
CA ALA A 450 1.72 22.72 9.74
C ALA A 450 2.87 21.95 10.40
N LYS A 451 2.73 21.62 11.70
CA LYS A 451 3.68 20.76 12.45
C LYS A 451 3.72 19.32 11.91
N THR A 452 2.78 18.96 11.05
CA THR A 452 2.60 17.67 10.38
C THR A 452 2.45 17.94 8.89
N GLU A 453 3.42 17.53 8.07
CA GLU A 453 3.38 17.69 6.61
C GLU A 453 3.34 16.32 5.92
N GLU A 454 2.51 16.18 4.90
CA GLU A 454 2.50 15.03 4.01
C GLU A 454 3.26 15.35 2.70
N PRO A 455 3.79 14.34 1.98
CA PRO A 455 4.42 14.57 0.68
C PRO A 455 3.43 15.10 -0.38
N ILE A 456 3.84 16.13 -1.13
CA ILE A 456 3.09 16.69 -2.26
C ILE A 456 3.08 15.72 -3.43
N CYS A 457 4.23 15.13 -3.74
CA CYS A 457 4.37 14.24 -4.89
C CYS A 457 5.55 13.29 -4.73
N ASN A 458 5.58 12.30 -5.61
CA ASN A 458 6.72 11.44 -5.86
C ASN A 458 7.25 11.64 -7.29
N ILE A 459 8.57 11.84 -7.40
CA ILE A 459 9.28 11.92 -8.66
C ILE A 459 10.19 10.71 -8.76
N ALA A 460 10.01 9.90 -9.80
CA ALA A 460 10.76 8.67 -9.97
C ALA A 460 11.19 8.45 -11.42
N VAL A 461 12.16 7.55 -11.59
CA VAL A 461 12.67 7.14 -12.90
C VAL A 461 12.71 5.62 -12.98
N CYS A 462 12.48 5.07 -14.17
CA CYS A 462 12.63 3.65 -14.47
C CYS A 462 13.89 3.44 -15.33
N ALA A 463 14.69 2.43 -14.98
CA ALA A 463 15.91 2.07 -15.70
C ALA A 463 16.17 0.56 -15.69
N LYS A 464 17.17 0.10 -16.44
CA LYS A 464 17.49 -1.34 -16.56
C LYS A 464 18.12 -1.96 -15.30
N ASN A 465 18.69 -1.15 -14.41
CA ASN A 465 19.30 -1.59 -13.15
C ASN A 465 19.35 -0.43 -12.13
N THR A 466 19.58 -0.76 -10.87
CA THR A 466 19.63 0.18 -9.74
C THR A 466 20.63 1.32 -9.95
N ALA A 467 21.85 1.02 -10.42
CA ALA A 467 22.89 2.03 -10.62
C ALA A 467 22.48 3.10 -11.63
N LYS A 468 21.86 2.69 -12.76
CA LYS A 468 21.33 3.62 -13.77
C LYS A 468 20.11 4.38 -13.28
N ALA A 469 19.21 3.74 -12.52
CA ALA A 469 18.06 4.41 -11.92
C ALA A 469 18.54 5.54 -10.99
N LYS A 470 19.52 5.25 -10.13
CA LYS A 470 20.13 6.22 -9.22
C LYS A 470 20.78 7.40 -9.94
N SER A 471 21.66 7.13 -10.91
CA SER A 471 22.31 8.22 -11.65
C SER A 471 21.31 9.11 -12.38
N LYS A 472 20.27 8.49 -12.96
CA LYS A 472 19.24 9.22 -13.70
C LYS A 472 18.35 10.05 -12.77
N LEU A 473 17.97 9.51 -11.60
CA LEU A 473 17.19 10.23 -10.61
C LEU A 473 17.95 11.44 -10.09
N LEU A 474 19.23 11.29 -9.74
CA LEU A 474 20.05 12.41 -9.27
C LEU A 474 20.16 13.53 -10.32
N ALA A 475 20.36 13.17 -11.58
CA ALA A 475 20.39 14.15 -12.67
C ALA A 475 19.02 14.85 -12.82
N LEU A 476 17.92 14.10 -12.74
CA LEU A 476 16.57 14.65 -12.82
C LEU A 476 16.28 15.61 -11.66
N CYS A 477 16.54 15.20 -10.42
CA CYS A 477 16.32 16.01 -9.22
C CYS A 477 17.15 17.30 -9.23
N SER A 478 18.41 17.23 -9.71
CA SER A 478 19.25 18.41 -9.89
C SER A 478 18.69 19.36 -10.94
N ASN A 479 18.20 18.84 -12.07
CA ASN A 479 17.61 19.66 -13.14
C ASN A 479 16.28 20.31 -12.72
N LEU A 480 15.52 19.63 -11.87
CA LEU A 480 14.26 20.14 -11.31
C LEU A 480 14.46 21.05 -10.09
N GLU A 481 15.70 21.21 -9.62
CA GLU A 481 16.04 22.05 -8.45
C GLU A 481 15.28 21.63 -7.17
N VAL A 482 15.01 20.33 -7.02
CA VAL A 482 14.34 19.75 -5.84
C VAL A 482 15.32 19.21 -4.79
N THR A 483 16.63 19.35 -5.01
CA THR A 483 17.66 19.06 -4.00
C THR A 483 18.07 20.37 -3.33
N THR A 484 18.06 20.41 -1.99
CA THR A 484 18.47 21.58 -1.21
C THR A 484 19.47 21.17 -0.13
N GLU A 485 20.12 22.14 0.54
CA GLU A 485 21.01 21.84 1.69
C GLU A 485 20.27 21.14 2.84
N GLN A 486 18.97 21.41 3.00
CA GLN A 486 18.12 20.84 4.04
C GLN A 486 17.36 19.57 3.59
N TYR A 487 17.41 19.26 2.29
CA TYR A 487 16.78 18.10 1.68
C TYR A 487 17.78 17.39 0.72
N ASP A 488 18.70 16.65 1.33
CA ASP A 488 19.83 15.99 0.66
C ASP A 488 19.39 14.66 -0.01
N ILE A 489 18.86 14.79 -1.23
CA ILE A 489 18.48 13.65 -2.06
C ILE A 489 19.65 12.66 -2.28
N PRO A 490 20.88 13.08 -2.63
CA PRO A 490 22.03 12.18 -2.68
C PRO A 490 22.22 11.32 -1.42
N HIS A 491 22.04 11.90 -0.23
CA HIS A 491 22.05 11.15 1.03
C HIS A 491 20.89 10.16 1.12
N TYR A 492 19.65 10.58 0.80
CA TYR A 492 18.47 9.73 0.91
C TYR A 492 18.53 8.48 0.02
N VAL A 493 19.13 8.58 -1.17
CA VAL A 493 19.30 7.43 -2.08
C VAL A 493 20.62 6.67 -1.86
N SER A 494 21.45 7.07 -0.89
CA SER A 494 22.82 6.55 -0.71
C SER A 494 22.87 5.07 -0.31
N GLN A 495 21.81 4.57 0.35
CA GLN A 495 21.69 3.20 0.85
C GLN A 495 21.30 2.19 -0.23
N PHE A 496 20.69 2.65 -1.33
CA PHE A 496 20.37 1.82 -2.49
C PHE A 496 21.64 1.54 -3.29
N ARG A 497 22.14 0.29 -3.24
CA ARG A 497 23.43 -0.13 -3.80
C ARG A 497 23.34 -1.43 -4.56
#